data_AF-A0A662A2G3-F1
#
_entry.id   AF-A0A662A2G3-F1
#
_cell.length_a   1.000
_cell.length_b   1.000
_cell.length_c   1.000
_cell.angle_alpha   90.00
_cell.angle_beta   90.00
_cell.angle_gamma   90.00
#
_symmetry.space_group_name_H-M   'P 1'
#
loop_
_entity.id
_entity.type
_entity.pdbx_description
1 polymer ?
#
loop_
_entity_poly.entity_id
_entity_poly.type
_entity_poly.pdbx_seq_one_letter_code
_entity_poly.pdbx_strand_id
1 'polypeptide(L)'
;MKGILKEWIDKAEGDFNSALREYRARNFPNYDAAGFHAQQCIEKYMKAFLQMHNIQFRKIHDLSALMELCLPVFPELELEKELLAYLNQFAVNYRYPGEFATKEQAKTAVKSMKRLRDIFKGIIK
;
A
#
# COMPACT_ATOMS: atom_id res chain seq x y z
N MET A 1 -17.35 -15.26 2.58
CA MET A 1 -16.71 -14.05 3.15
C MET A 1 -15.27 -14.26 3.61
N LYS A 2 -14.94 -15.25 4.45
CA LYS A 2 -13.54 -15.47 4.92
C LYS A 2 -12.51 -15.74 3.79
N GLY A 3 -12.91 -16.36 2.68
CA GLY A 3 -12.03 -16.63 1.53
C GLY A 3 -11.52 -15.35 0.85
N ILE A 4 -12.43 -14.45 0.47
CA ILE A 4 -12.08 -13.20 -0.23
C ILE A 4 -11.20 -12.29 0.64
N LEU A 5 -11.49 -12.21 1.95
CA LEU A 5 -10.63 -11.45 2.88
C LEU A 5 -9.20 -12.00 2.88
N LYS A 6 -9.04 -13.32 3.00
CA LYS A 6 -7.73 -13.97 2.96
C LYS A 6 -7.01 -13.72 1.64
N GLU A 7 -7.71 -13.79 0.51
CA GLU A 7 -7.12 -13.51 -0.81
C GLU A 7 -6.56 -12.09 -0.93
N TRP A 8 -7.24 -11.09 -0.37
CA TRP A 8 -6.71 -9.72 -0.32
C TRP A 8 -5.44 -9.63 0.51
N ILE A 9 -5.41 -10.26 1.68
CA ILE A 9 -4.24 -10.28 2.56
C ILE A 9 -3.07 -11.01 1.88
N ASP A 10 -3.30 -12.19 1.30
CA ASP A 10 -2.27 -12.96 0.61
C ASP A 10 -1.66 -12.14 -0.54
N LYS A 11 -2.48 -11.42 -1.31
CA LYS A 11 -2.00 -10.52 -2.37
C LYS A 11 -1.19 -9.36 -1.79
N ALA A 12 -1.65 -8.74 -0.70
CA ALA A 12 -0.93 -7.66 -0.03
C ALA A 12 0.46 -8.12 0.47
N GLU A 13 0.54 -9.33 1.03
CA GLU A 13 1.81 -9.93 1.45
C GLU A 13 2.73 -10.27 0.28
N GLY A 14 2.17 -10.67 -0.87
CA GLY A 14 2.93 -10.83 -2.12
C GLY A 14 3.61 -9.53 -2.55
N ASP A 15 2.88 -8.41 -2.49
CA ASP A 15 3.43 -7.08 -2.79
C ASP A 15 4.46 -6.63 -1.75
N PHE A 16 4.20 -6.86 -0.46
CA PHE A 16 5.18 -6.58 0.60
C PHE A 16 6.53 -7.25 0.33
N ASN A 17 6.51 -8.54 -0.01
CA ASN A 17 7.73 -9.28 -0.32
C ASN A 17 8.42 -8.79 -1.59
N SER A 18 7.64 -8.39 -2.60
CA SER A 18 8.17 -7.84 -3.86
C SER A 18 8.83 -6.49 -3.64
N ALA A 19 8.18 -5.58 -2.91
CA ALA A 19 8.73 -4.28 -2.53
C ALA A 19 10.07 -4.40 -1.81
N LEU A 20 10.16 -5.33 -0.85
CA LEU A 20 11.41 -5.57 -0.12
C LEU A 20 12.52 -6.16 -0.98
N ARG A 21 12.18 -7.03 -1.93
CA ARG A 21 13.15 -7.65 -2.85
C ARG A 21 13.75 -6.60 -3.77
N GLU A 22 12.89 -5.82 -4.43
CA GLU A 22 13.32 -4.78 -5.38
C GLU A 22 14.16 -3.70 -4.69
N TYR A 23 13.74 -3.25 -3.49
CA TYR A 23 14.51 -2.26 -2.74
C TYR A 23 15.90 -2.75 -2.30
N ARG A 24 16.04 -4.07 -2.02
CA ARG A 24 17.29 -4.67 -1.53
C ARG A 24 18.20 -5.19 -2.66
N ALA A 25 17.72 -5.19 -3.90
CA ALA A 25 18.49 -5.65 -5.04
C ALA A 25 19.80 -4.86 -5.15
N ARG A 26 20.92 -5.59 -5.27
CA ARG A 26 22.26 -4.99 -5.43
C ARG A 26 22.61 -4.77 -6.89
N ASN A 27 22.16 -5.68 -7.75
CA ASN A 27 22.34 -5.59 -9.20
C ASN A 27 21.05 -5.06 -9.81
N PHE A 28 21.14 -3.97 -10.58
CA PHE A 28 20.02 -3.33 -11.28
C PHE A 28 18.79 -3.07 -10.38
N PRO A 29 18.92 -2.24 -9.32
CA PRO A 29 17.81 -1.97 -8.43
C PRO A 29 16.66 -1.28 -9.16
N ASN A 30 15.43 -1.72 -8.88
CA ASN A 30 14.22 -1.11 -9.42
C ASN A 30 13.43 -0.40 -8.30
N TYR A 31 13.78 0.86 -8.07
CA TYR A 31 13.15 1.67 -7.02
C TYR A 31 11.70 2.05 -7.35
N ASP A 32 11.37 2.17 -8.64
CA ASP A 32 10.01 2.41 -9.11
C ASP A 32 9.11 1.23 -8.73
N ALA A 33 9.55 0.01 -9.05
CA ALA A 33 8.85 -1.21 -8.69
C ALA A 33 8.75 -1.39 -7.17
N ALA A 34 9.82 -1.06 -6.43
CA ALA A 34 9.79 -1.14 -4.96
C ALA A 34 8.69 -0.23 -4.38
N GLY A 35 8.59 1.01 -4.84
CA GLY A 35 7.56 1.94 -4.40
C GLY A 35 6.16 1.59 -4.91
N PHE A 36 6.04 1.09 -6.15
CA PHE A 36 4.77 0.59 -6.70
C PHE A 36 4.21 -0.56 -5.86
N HIS A 37 5.02 -1.58 -5.57
CA HIS A 37 4.59 -2.68 -4.72
C HIS A 37 4.30 -2.23 -3.28
N ALA A 38 5.01 -1.21 -2.78
CA ALA A 38 4.70 -0.62 -1.48
C ALA A 38 3.30 0.02 -1.44
N GLN A 39 2.94 0.79 -2.47
CA GLN A 39 1.60 1.35 -2.63
C GLN A 39 0.55 0.24 -2.74
N GLN A 40 0.79 -0.76 -3.60
CA GLN A 40 -0.11 -1.88 -3.83
C GLN A 40 -0.36 -2.74 -2.59
N CYS A 41 0.67 -2.97 -1.77
CA CYS A 41 0.54 -3.66 -0.49
C CYS A 41 -0.50 -2.97 0.40
N ILE A 42 -0.39 -1.64 0.56
CA ILE A 42 -1.30 -0.86 1.41
C ILE A 42 -2.70 -0.78 0.82
N GLU A 43 -2.82 -0.56 -0.49
CA GLU A 43 -4.11 -0.56 -1.17
C GLU A 43 -4.91 -1.84 -0.91
N LYS A 44 -4.23 -2.99 -0.99
CA LYS A 44 -4.86 -4.30 -0.78
C LYS A 44 -5.21 -4.54 0.68
N TYR A 45 -4.40 -4.07 1.63
CA TYR A 45 -4.75 -4.08 3.05
C TYR A 45 -5.96 -3.20 3.37
N MET A 46 -6.06 -2.01 2.79
CA MET A 46 -7.24 -1.15 2.94
C MET A 46 -8.48 -1.82 2.35
N LYS A 47 -8.37 -2.45 1.18
CA LYS A 47 -9.47 -3.23 0.58
C LYS A 47 -9.85 -4.45 1.41
N ALA A 48 -8.88 -5.12 2.04
CA ALA A 48 -9.14 -6.19 3.01
C ALA A 48 -9.95 -5.67 4.21
N PHE A 49 -9.54 -4.53 4.78
CA PHE A 49 -10.26 -3.87 5.87
C PHE A 49 -11.70 -3.52 5.47
N LEU A 50 -11.90 -2.84 4.34
CA LEU A 50 -13.23 -2.49 3.85
C LEU A 50 -14.09 -3.74 3.59
N GLN A 51 -13.50 -4.79 3.02
CA GLN A 51 -14.16 -6.08 2.82
C GLN A 51 -14.60 -6.75 4.13
N MET A 52 -13.78 -6.67 5.18
CA MET A 52 -14.10 -7.19 6.52
C MET A 52 -15.31 -6.47 7.12
N HIS A 53 -15.43 -5.16 6.88
CA HIS A 53 -16.54 -4.33 7.34
C HIS A 53 -17.73 -4.27 6.37
N ASN A 54 -17.73 -5.07 5.30
CA ASN A 54 -18.76 -5.08 4.25
C ASN A 54 -19.00 -3.70 3.58
N ILE A 55 -17.97 -2.85 3.54
CA ILE A 55 -18.01 -1.56 2.86
C ILE A 55 -17.64 -1.76 1.40
N GLN A 56 -18.52 -1.33 0.50
CA GLN A 56 -18.29 -1.39 -0.94
C GLN A 56 -17.20 -0.39 -1.36
N PHE A 57 -16.32 -0.82 -2.25
CA PHE A 57 -15.25 0.02 -2.79
C PHE A 57 -15.07 -0.23 -4.29
N ARG A 58 -14.59 0.79 -4.99
CA ARG A 58 -14.23 0.67 -6.41
C ARG A 58 -12.82 0.11 -6.56
N LYS A 59 -12.54 -0.56 -7.68
CA LYS A 59 -11.19 -1.02 -8.04
C LYS A 59 -10.36 0.14 -8.59
N ILE A 60 -10.01 1.07 -7.71
CA ILE A 60 -9.13 2.21 -7.97
C ILE A 60 -7.78 2.03 -7.25
N HIS A 61 -6.78 2.80 -7.65
CA HIS A 61 -5.44 2.81 -7.07
C HIS A 61 -5.15 4.07 -6.25
N ASP A 62 -6.21 4.74 -5.78
CA ASP A 62 -6.13 5.97 -5.00
C ASP A 62 -6.30 5.65 -3.51
N LEU A 63 -5.20 5.73 -2.77
CA LEU A 63 -5.18 5.48 -1.32
C LEU A 63 -5.95 6.54 -0.54
N SER A 64 -5.99 7.80 -1.00
CA SER A 64 -6.76 8.85 -0.34
C SER A 64 -8.25 8.56 -0.45
N ALA A 65 -8.72 8.17 -1.64
CA ALA A 65 -10.12 7.79 -1.82
C ALA A 65 -10.53 6.55 -1.00
N LEU A 66 -9.62 5.58 -0.81
CA LEU A 66 -9.86 4.44 0.07
C LEU A 66 -9.85 4.84 1.55
N MET A 67 -9.02 5.83 1.94
CA MET A 67 -8.94 6.32 3.32
C MET A 67 -10.29 6.89 3.77
N GLU A 68 -10.92 7.72 2.93
CA GLU A 68 -12.25 8.28 3.20
C GLU A 68 -13.31 7.20 3.50
N LEU A 69 -13.21 6.03 2.88
CA LEU A 69 -14.10 4.89 3.15
C LEU A 69 -13.75 4.18 4.46
N CYS A 70 -12.49 4.22 4.89
CA CYS A 70 -12.03 3.60 6.14
C CYS A 70 -12.35 4.46 7.37
N LEU A 71 -12.26 5.79 7.25
CA LEU A 71 -12.39 6.73 8.38
C LEU A 71 -13.66 6.57 9.24
N PRO A 72 -14.85 6.25 8.71
CA PRO A 72 -16.04 6.02 9.53
C PRO A 72 -15.91 4.84 10.52
N VAL A 73 -15.00 3.91 10.25
CA VAL A 73 -14.77 2.71 11.08
C VAL A 73 -13.43 2.78 11.81
N PHE A 74 -12.43 3.43 11.22
CA PHE A 74 -11.10 3.59 11.78
C PHE A 74 -10.62 5.05 11.64
N PRO A 75 -11.12 5.97 12.48
CA PRO A 75 -10.79 7.40 12.40
C PRO A 75 -9.30 7.71 12.63
N GLU A 76 -8.61 6.91 13.43
CA GLU A 76 -7.19 7.11 13.73
C GLU A 76 -6.29 6.95 12.50
N LEU A 77 -6.80 6.39 11.40
CA LEU A 77 -6.10 6.34 10.12
C LEU A 77 -5.75 7.73 9.57
N GLU A 78 -6.49 8.79 9.96
CA GLU A 78 -6.18 10.18 9.55
C GLU A 78 -4.78 10.61 9.99
N LEU A 79 -4.25 10.03 11.08
CA LEU A 79 -2.88 10.27 11.54
C LEU A 79 -1.81 9.82 10.53
N GLU A 80 -2.18 8.92 9.61
CA GLU A 80 -1.29 8.35 8.60
C GLU A 80 -1.52 8.92 7.19
N LYS A 81 -2.35 9.96 7.06
CA LYS A 81 -2.72 10.60 5.79
C LYS A 81 -1.51 10.99 4.94
N GLU A 82 -0.49 11.59 5.55
CA GLU A 82 0.72 11.99 4.83
C GLU A 82 1.49 10.79 4.26
N LEU A 83 1.47 9.64 4.96
CA LEU A 83 2.10 8.42 4.46
C LEU A 83 1.31 7.83 3.30
N LEU A 84 -0.02 7.85 3.37
CA LEU A 84 -0.90 7.39 2.30
C LEU A 84 -0.75 8.28 1.05
N ALA A 85 -0.76 9.60 1.21
CA ALA A 85 -0.50 10.56 0.13
C ALA A 85 0.88 10.34 -0.50
N TYR A 86 1.91 10.14 0.33
CA TYR A 86 3.25 9.82 -0.14
C TYR A 86 3.30 8.50 -0.93
N LEU A 87 2.60 7.46 -0.53
CA LEU A 87 2.57 6.21 -1.29
C LEU A 87 1.77 6.36 -2.60
N ASN A 88 0.75 7.21 -2.64
CA ASN A 88 -0.13 7.39 -3.79
C ASN A 88 0.62 7.85 -5.05
N GLN A 89 1.69 8.64 -4.89
CA GLN A 89 2.52 9.09 -6.02
C GLN A 89 3.12 7.92 -6.83
N PHE A 90 3.36 6.76 -6.19
CA PHE A 90 3.93 5.57 -6.83
C PHE A 90 2.91 4.77 -7.65
N ALA A 91 1.62 5.10 -7.56
CA ALA A 91 0.60 4.49 -8.40
C ALA A 91 0.67 4.99 -9.87
N VAL A 92 1.24 6.18 -10.08
CA VAL A 92 1.19 6.89 -11.38
C VAL A 92 2.55 7.45 -11.81
N ASN A 93 3.20 8.30 -11.00
CA ASN A 93 4.27 9.18 -11.47
C ASN A 93 5.47 8.42 -12.06
N TYR A 94 5.97 7.41 -11.35
CA TYR A 94 7.15 6.64 -11.75
C TYR A 94 6.83 5.50 -12.74
N ARG A 95 5.63 5.48 -13.32
CA ARG A 95 5.23 4.49 -14.32
C ARG A 95 5.31 5.01 -15.75
N TYR A 96 5.49 6.31 -15.92
CA TYR A 96 5.58 6.95 -17.23
C TYR A 96 6.99 7.50 -17.43
N PRO A 97 7.50 7.56 -18.68
CA PRO A 97 8.81 8.11 -18.97
C PRO A 97 8.99 9.52 -18.43
N GLY A 98 10.15 9.81 -17.84
CA GLY A 98 10.56 11.14 -17.41
C GLY A 98 10.92 11.23 -15.92
N GLU A 99 10.28 10.44 -15.07
CA GLU A 99 10.56 10.41 -13.63
C GLU A 99 10.96 9.00 -13.18
N PHE A 100 11.99 8.93 -12.35
CA PHE A 100 12.46 7.71 -11.70
C PHE A 100 12.54 7.95 -10.20
N ALA A 101 12.08 7.00 -9.42
CA ALA A 101 12.19 7.03 -7.98
C ALA A 101 13.65 6.88 -7.56
N THR A 102 14.09 7.77 -6.69
CA THR A 102 15.38 7.65 -6.02
C THR A 102 15.36 6.55 -4.97
N LYS A 103 16.54 6.07 -4.58
CA LYS A 103 16.70 5.11 -3.48
C LYS A 103 16.08 5.61 -2.17
N GLU A 104 16.24 6.89 -1.85
CA GLU A 104 15.68 7.48 -0.62
C GLU A 104 14.15 7.61 -0.68
N GLN A 105 13.58 7.86 -1.87
CA GLN A 105 12.14 7.81 -2.05
C GLN A 105 11.60 6.39 -1.87
N ALA A 106 12.22 5.38 -2.50
CA ALA A 106 11.84 3.99 -2.33
C ALA A 106 12.01 3.51 -0.87
N LYS A 107 13.06 3.95 -0.18
CA LYS A 107 13.28 3.68 1.25
C LYS A 107 12.16 4.25 2.11
N THR A 108 11.74 5.49 1.83
CA THR A 108 10.61 6.12 2.52
C THR A 108 9.33 5.34 2.25
N ALA A 109 9.05 4.98 0.99
CA ALA A 109 7.88 4.17 0.62
C ALA A 109 7.87 2.81 1.36
N VAL A 110 9.00 2.09 1.40
CA VAL A 110 9.11 0.82 2.11
C VAL A 110 8.91 0.99 3.63
N LYS A 111 9.39 2.08 4.23
CA LYS A 111 9.16 2.38 5.65
C LYS A 111 7.68 2.68 5.92
N SER A 112 7.05 3.52 5.10
CA SER A 112 5.62 3.84 5.20
C SER A 112 4.75 2.58 5.05
N MET A 113 5.05 1.74 4.06
CA MET A 113 4.39 0.45 3.86
C MET A 113 4.51 -0.45 5.10
N LYS A 114 5.69 -0.58 5.70
CA LYS A 114 5.86 -1.41 6.91
C LYS A 114 4.98 -0.93 8.06
N ARG A 115 5.00 0.38 8.34
CA ARG A 115 4.19 0.99 9.41
C ARG A 115 2.70 0.74 9.18
N LEU A 116 2.20 1.09 8.00
CA LEU A 116 0.78 0.94 7.65
C LEU A 116 0.34 -0.53 7.65
N ARG A 117 1.18 -1.43 7.13
CA ARG A 117 0.93 -2.87 7.19
C ARG A 117 0.76 -3.36 8.63
N ASP A 118 1.65 -2.95 9.53
CA ASP A 118 1.57 -3.39 10.93
C ASP A 118 0.30 -2.86 11.61
N ILE A 119 -0.14 -1.63 11.28
CA ILE A 119 -1.42 -1.08 11.71
C ILE A 119 -2.59 -1.95 11.20
N PHE A 120 -2.69 -2.18 9.89
CA PHE A 120 -3.79 -2.98 9.32
C PHE A 120 -3.81 -4.42 9.83
N LYS A 121 -2.64 -5.05 10.02
CA LYS A 121 -2.56 -6.39 10.62
C LYS A 121 -2.97 -6.44 12.08
N GLY A 122 -2.80 -5.36 12.84
CA GLY A 122 -3.29 -5.27 14.21
C GLY A 122 -4.82 -5.26 14.30
N ILE A 123 -5.47 -4.77 13.25
CA ILE A 123 -6.92 -4.58 13.16
C ILE A 123 -7.60 -5.81 12.55
N ILE A 124 -7.04 -6.35 11.46
CA ILE A 124 -7.58 -7.51 10.74
C ILE A 124 -7.09 -8.78 11.44
N LYS A 125 -7.94 -9.37 12.28
CA LYS A 125 -7.70 -10.64 13.00
C LYS A 125 -8.42 -11.82 12.35
#